data_AF-W1RTB9-F1
#
_entry.id   AF-W1RTB9-F1
#
_cell.length_a   1.000
_cell.length_b   1.000
_cell.length_c   1.000
_cell.angle_alpha   90.00
_cell.angle_beta   90.00
_cell.angle_gamma   90.00
#
_symmetry.space_group_name_H-M   'P 1'
#
loop_
_entity.id
_entity.type
_entity.pdbx_description
1 polymer ?
#
loop_
_entity_poly.entity_id
_entity_poly.type
_entity_poly.pdbx_seq_one_letter_code
_entity_poly.pdbx_strand_id
1 'polypeptide(L)'
;MARIVGGLGTSHVPMIGRTIAAAKQKDVPFAPFFEAYVPVHEWLRKMRPDVAIVLYNDHGLNFALDNMPTFAIGAAHHYDNADEGWGQPEPRRFRGAPELSWHIIQSLVADEFDMSVCREMLFDHAGITALDLLFPDHDVPVTTIPVVINAVQPPLPTALRCYKLGQAIGKAVASFAGDSRVLIVGSGGLSHELGVFGKINEPFDRLTMDRIEHDPIALTRYSNDEIVDLAGAQGLELMTWLAMRGAVEGPVNVINSVYHAPISHTGGAMMLIAPAAE
;
A
#
# COMPACT_ATOMS: atom_id res chain seq x y z
N MET A 1 13.45 -1.14 -20.40
CA MET A 1 13.90 -1.27 -19.00
C MET A 1 12.70 -1.01 -18.13
N ALA A 2 12.57 -1.75 -17.04
CA ALA A 2 11.41 -1.61 -16.18
C ALA A 2 11.37 -0.20 -15.59
N ARG A 3 10.16 0.33 -15.46
CA ARG A 3 9.94 1.69 -14.99
C ARG A 3 8.73 1.77 -14.11
N ILE A 4 8.79 2.64 -13.12
CA ILE A 4 7.65 2.96 -12.29
C ILE A 4 6.77 3.95 -13.06
N VAL A 5 5.51 3.59 -13.27
CA VAL A 5 4.55 4.42 -14.01
C VAL A 5 3.75 5.34 -13.10
N GLY A 6 3.70 5.04 -11.80
CA GLY A 6 2.99 5.82 -10.81
C GLY A 6 2.98 5.15 -9.44
N GLY A 7 2.38 5.85 -8.48
CA GLY A 7 2.17 5.39 -7.12
C GLY A 7 0.73 5.66 -6.66
N LEU A 8 0.13 4.73 -5.93
CA LEU A 8 -1.19 4.89 -5.31
C LEU A 8 -1.06 4.74 -3.79
N GLY A 9 -1.41 5.77 -3.03
CA GLY A 9 -1.75 5.64 -1.62
C GLY A 9 -3.25 5.37 -1.48
N THR A 10 -3.68 4.38 -0.70
CA THR A 10 -5.10 4.18 -0.42
C THR A 10 -5.40 3.46 0.90
N SER A 11 -6.50 3.83 1.55
CA SER A 11 -7.06 3.12 2.71
C SER A 11 -7.60 1.73 2.33
N HIS A 12 -7.43 0.76 3.24
CA HIS A 12 -7.89 -0.63 3.04
C HIS A 12 -8.87 -1.15 4.09
N VAL A 13 -9.52 -0.25 4.83
CA VAL A 13 -10.46 -0.58 5.91
C VAL A 13 -11.39 -1.73 5.48
N PRO A 14 -11.58 -2.79 6.29
CA PRO A 14 -12.41 -3.94 5.91
C PRO A 14 -13.83 -3.58 5.44
N MET A 15 -14.39 -2.47 5.95
CA MET A 15 -15.67 -1.93 5.51
C MET A 15 -15.71 -1.60 4.01
N ILE A 16 -14.60 -1.13 3.44
CA ILE A 16 -14.45 -0.87 2.00
C ILE A 16 -14.61 -2.19 1.22
N GLY A 17 -13.82 -3.20 1.55
CA GLY A 17 -13.90 -4.53 0.92
C GLY A 17 -15.29 -5.16 1.04
N ARG A 18 -15.93 -5.08 2.22
CA ARG A 18 -17.31 -5.54 2.43
C ARG A 18 -18.32 -4.78 1.56
N THR A 19 -18.12 -3.48 1.36
CA THR A 19 -18.99 -2.66 0.52
C THR A 19 -18.85 -3.02 -0.95
N ILE A 20 -17.62 -3.31 -1.40
CA ILE A 20 -17.35 -3.81 -2.75
C ILE A 20 -18.02 -5.16 -2.97
N ALA A 21 -17.80 -6.12 -2.08
CA ALA A 21 -18.39 -7.45 -2.17
C ALA A 21 -19.93 -7.44 -2.17
N ALA A 22 -20.55 -6.46 -1.49
CA ALA A 22 -21.99 -6.29 -1.46
C ALA A 22 -22.56 -5.47 -2.64
N ALA A 23 -21.72 -4.94 -3.54
CA ALA A 23 -22.09 -4.04 -4.61
C ALA A 23 -22.87 -2.78 -4.12
N LYS A 24 -22.50 -2.24 -2.95
CA LYS A 24 -23.18 -1.12 -2.26
C LYS A 24 -22.41 0.19 -2.27
N GLN A 25 -21.43 0.34 -3.17
CA GLN A 25 -20.53 1.51 -3.21
C GLN A 25 -21.29 2.85 -3.30
N LYS A 26 -22.47 2.87 -3.95
CA LYS A 26 -23.32 4.06 -4.11
C LYS A 26 -24.26 4.32 -2.92
N ASP A 27 -24.44 3.34 -2.05
CA ASP A 27 -25.44 3.35 -0.98
C ASP A 27 -24.85 3.69 0.40
N VAL A 28 -23.54 3.92 0.46
CA VAL A 28 -22.82 4.22 1.72
C VAL A 28 -22.49 5.71 1.85
N PRO A 29 -22.37 6.26 3.08
CA PRO A 29 -22.05 7.67 3.31
C PRO A 29 -20.71 8.12 2.70
N PHE A 30 -19.79 7.18 2.48
CA PHE A 30 -18.47 7.41 1.88
C PHE A 30 -18.42 7.07 0.39
N ALA A 31 -19.56 7.07 -0.31
CA ALA A 31 -19.61 6.88 -1.77
C ALA A 31 -18.62 7.76 -2.56
N PRO A 32 -18.36 9.04 -2.19
CA PRO A 32 -17.35 9.86 -2.87
C PRO A 32 -15.94 9.25 -2.90
N PHE A 33 -15.58 8.41 -1.91
CA PHE A 33 -14.30 7.68 -1.93
C PHE A 33 -14.22 6.72 -3.12
N PHE A 34 -15.28 5.97 -3.41
CA PHE A 34 -15.34 5.07 -4.56
C PHE A 34 -15.43 5.84 -5.88
N GLU A 35 -16.16 6.95 -5.92
CA GLU A 35 -16.27 7.78 -7.13
C GLU A 35 -14.90 8.34 -7.56
N ALA A 36 -14.02 8.65 -6.60
CA ALA A 36 -12.66 9.08 -6.87
C ALA A 36 -11.80 8.02 -7.59
N TYR A 37 -12.23 6.75 -7.64
CA TYR A 37 -11.54 5.74 -8.44
C TYR A 37 -11.88 5.77 -9.93
N VAL A 38 -12.93 6.48 -10.36
CA VAL A 38 -13.29 6.54 -11.79
C VAL A 38 -12.15 7.13 -12.64
N PRO A 39 -11.54 8.28 -12.29
CA PRO A 39 -10.35 8.78 -13.00
C PRO A 39 -9.13 7.85 -12.87
N VAL A 40 -8.99 7.14 -11.75
CA VAL A 40 -7.91 6.16 -11.53
C VAL A 40 -8.03 5.01 -12.52
N HIS A 41 -9.23 4.47 -12.72
CA HIS A 41 -9.47 3.39 -13.70
C HIS A 41 -9.17 3.85 -15.13
N GLU A 42 -9.54 5.08 -15.49
CA GLU A 42 -9.18 5.66 -16.79
C GLU A 42 -7.66 5.79 -16.98
N TRP A 43 -6.95 6.24 -15.94
CA TRP A 43 -5.50 6.33 -15.95
C TRP A 43 -4.84 4.95 -16.09
N LEU A 44 -5.33 3.93 -15.36
CA LEU A 44 -4.83 2.56 -15.46
C LEU A 44 -5.04 1.97 -16.86
N ARG A 45 -6.17 2.24 -17.52
CA ARG A 45 -6.41 1.80 -18.91
C ARG A 45 -5.40 2.40 -19.90
N LYS A 46 -4.92 3.62 -19.64
CA LYS A 46 -3.90 4.29 -20.46
C LYS A 46 -2.50 3.78 -20.16
N MET A 47 -2.13 3.70 -18.88
CA MET A 47 -0.79 3.31 -18.47
C MET A 47 -0.53 1.81 -18.57
N ARG A 48 -1.58 1.00 -18.37
CA ARG A 48 -1.60 -0.46 -18.34
C ARG A 48 -0.39 -1.03 -17.59
N PRO A 49 -0.28 -0.88 -16.25
CA PRO A 49 0.83 -1.52 -15.54
C PRO A 49 0.84 -3.04 -15.79
N ASP A 50 2.02 -3.65 -15.76
CA ASP A 50 2.23 -5.09 -15.90
C ASP A 50 2.39 -5.75 -14.51
N VAL A 51 2.92 -4.98 -13.56
CA VAL A 51 3.18 -5.40 -12.17
C VAL A 51 2.65 -4.35 -11.20
N ALA A 52 2.00 -4.80 -10.11
CA ALA A 52 1.74 -3.99 -8.93
C ALA A 52 2.59 -4.49 -7.75
N ILE A 53 3.46 -3.62 -7.22
CA ILE A 53 4.13 -3.86 -5.94
C ILE A 53 3.22 -3.30 -4.84
N VAL A 54 2.68 -4.18 -4.00
CA VAL A 54 1.69 -3.83 -2.98
C VAL A 54 2.36 -3.79 -1.62
N LEU A 55 2.59 -2.59 -1.10
CA LEU A 55 3.12 -2.28 0.22
C LEU A 55 1.95 -2.20 1.20
N TYR A 56 1.91 -3.08 2.19
CA TYR A 56 0.83 -3.16 3.19
C TYR A 56 1.38 -3.71 4.52
N ASN A 57 0.59 -3.72 5.57
CA ASN A 57 0.86 -4.45 6.81
C ASN A 57 -0.01 -5.72 6.85
N ASP A 58 0.57 -6.84 7.28
CA ASP A 58 -0.17 -8.08 7.51
C ASP A 58 -0.98 -7.99 8.81
N HIS A 59 -2.24 -8.42 8.76
CA HIS A 59 -3.15 -8.37 9.91
C HIS A 59 -3.21 -9.68 10.70
N GLY A 60 -2.07 -10.37 10.81
CA GLY A 60 -1.96 -11.64 11.53
C GLY A 60 -2.38 -12.86 10.71
N LEU A 61 -2.47 -12.71 9.38
CA LEU A 61 -2.78 -13.82 8.47
C LEU A 61 -1.52 -14.64 8.15
N ASN A 62 -0.41 -13.96 7.88
CA ASN A 62 0.88 -14.60 7.58
C ASN A 62 1.79 -14.66 8.79
N PHE A 63 1.81 -13.61 9.61
CA PHE A 63 2.79 -13.47 10.69
C PHE A 63 2.10 -13.38 12.05
N ALA A 64 2.32 -14.39 12.87
CA ALA A 64 1.91 -14.36 14.27
C ALA A 64 2.84 -13.45 15.10
N LEU A 65 2.36 -13.01 16.26
CA LEU A 65 3.07 -12.07 17.17
C LEU A 65 4.36 -12.63 17.78
N ASP A 66 4.62 -13.93 17.62
CA ASP A 66 5.87 -14.57 18.06
C ASP A 66 6.99 -14.46 17.02
N ASN A 67 6.67 -14.16 15.76
CA ASN A 67 7.65 -13.95 14.70
C ASN A 67 7.14 -13.00 13.61
N MET A 68 7.19 -11.70 13.91
CA MET A 68 6.81 -10.66 12.95
C MET A 68 8.02 -9.92 12.38
N PRO A 69 8.28 -10.02 11.06
CA PRO A 69 9.42 -9.36 10.43
C PRO A 69 9.19 -7.86 10.31
N THR A 70 10.25 -7.04 10.41
CA THR A 70 10.16 -5.60 10.11
C THR A 70 9.70 -5.35 8.68
N PHE A 71 10.30 -6.07 7.72
CA PHE A 71 9.95 -6.05 6.32
C PHE A 71 9.91 -7.49 5.77
N ALA A 72 8.89 -7.81 4.99
CA ALA A 72 8.80 -9.07 4.25
C ALA A 72 8.46 -8.82 2.79
N ILE A 73 8.86 -9.73 1.89
CA ILE A 73 8.54 -9.64 0.46
C ILE A 73 8.22 -11.02 -0.10
N GLY A 74 7.14 -11.09 -0.87
CA GLY A 74 6.72 -12.29 -1.58
C GLY A 74 7.50 -12.53 -2.87
N ALA A 75 7.91 -13.78 -3.06
CA ALA A 75 8.57 -14.28 -4.27
C ALA A 75 7.90 -15.54 -4.85
N ALA A 76 6.61 -15.73 -4.54
CA ALA A 76 5.83 -16.87 -5.00
C ALA A 76 5.28 -16.64 -6.42
N HIS A 77 4.95 -17.73 -7.13
CA HIS A 77 4.28 -17.66 -8.45
C HIS A 77 2.83 -17.19 -8.37
N HIS A 78 2.20 -17.37 -7.22
CA HIS A 78 0.85 -16.89 -6.94
C HIS A 78 0.68 -16.74 -5.43
N TYR A 79 -0.36 -16.00 -5.05
CA TYR A 79 -0.80 -15.79 -3.67
C TYR A 79 -2.30 -16.04 -3.61
N ASP A 80 -2.76 -16.74 -2.59
CA ASP A 80 -4.17 -17.04 -2.38
C ASP A 80 -4.69 -16.21 -1.19
N ASN A 81 -6.00 -15.94 -1.14
CA ASN A 81 -6.64 -15.38 0.06
C ASN A 81 -6.99 -16.48 1.06
N ALA A 82 -7.28 -16.09 2.30
CA ALA A 82 -7.69 -17.03 3.35
C ALA A 82 -8.64 -16.36 4.36
N ASP A 83 -9.17 -17.16 5.27
CA ASP A 83 -10.06 -16.70 6.34
C ASP A 83 -9.27 -15.91 7.40
N GLU A 84 -9.68 -14.66 7.59
CA GLU A 84 -9.11 -13.73 8.57
C GLU A 84 -9.94 -13.69 9.88
N GLY A 85 -10.74 -14.73 10.12
CA GLY A 85 -11.65 -14.83 11.27
C GLY A 85 -13.08 -14.38 10.97
N TRP A 86 -13.42 -14.14 9.70
CA TRP A 86 -14.75 -13.70 9.25
C TRP A 86 -15.54 -14.81 8.55
N GLY A 87 -14.96 -16.01 8.46
CA GLY A 87 -15.48 -17.14 7.69
C GLY A 87 -14.74 -17.30 6.37
N GLN A 88 -14.85 -18.49 5.78
CA GLN A 88 -14.15 -18.85 4.55
C GLN A 88 -14.56 -17.91 3.40
N PRO A 89 -13.62 -17.14 2.82
CA PRO A 89 -13.92 -16.26 1.71
C PRO A 89 -14.05 -17.06 0.40
N GLU A 90 -14.65 -16.44 -0.61
CA GLU A 90 -14.56 -16.95 -1.99
C GLU A 90 -13.08 -17.05 -2.39
N PRO A 91 -12.60 -18.21 -2.87
CA PRO A 91 -11.19 -18.38 -3.24
C PRO A 91 -10.77 -17.44 -4.35
N ARG A 92 -9.68 -16.72 -4.11
CA ARG A 92 -9.02 -15.83 -5.06
C ARG A 92 -7.55 -16.16 -5.16
N ARG A 93 -7.02 -16.00 -6.37
CA ARG A 93 -5.62 -16.23 -6.69
C ARG A 93 -5.05 -15.04 -7.43
N PHE A 94 -3.98 -14.48 -6.91
CA PHE A 94 -3.24 -13.36 -7.47
C PHE A 94 -1.94 -13.88 -8.08
N ARG A 95 -1.65 -13.55 -9.33
CA ARG A 95 -0.41 -13.98 -9.99
C ARG A 95 0.77 -13.23 -9.40
N GLY A 96 1.86 -13.93 -9.11
CA GLY A 96 3.11 -13.34 -8.68
C GLY A 96 4.04 -12.96 -9.83
N ALA A 97 5.10 -12.20 -9.54
CA ALA A 97 6.16 -11.86 -10.50
C ALA A 97 7.55 -12.34 -10.00
N PRO A 98 7.83 -13.66 -9.91
CA PRO A 98 9.01 -14.17 -9.23
C PRO A 98 10.34 -13.61 -9.71
N GLU A 99 10.52 -13.41 -11.03
CA GLU A 99 11.78 -12.87 -11.56
C GLU A 99 12.08 -11.46 -11.04
N LEU A 100 11.08 -10.57 -11.10
CA LEU A 100 11.21 -9.21 -10.57
C LEU A 100 11.26 -9.23 -9.03
N SER A 101 10.50 -10.09 -8.35
CA SER A 101 10.58 -10.26 -6.89
C SER A 101 12.01 -10.61 -6.45
N TRP A 102 12.62 -11.62 -7.07
CA TRP A 102 13.97 -12.06 -6.71
C TRP A 102 15.04 -11.03 -7.05
N HIS A 103 14.88 -10.30 -8.16
CA HIS A 103 15.73 -9.16 -8.47
C HIS A 103 15.66 -8.09 -7.37
N ILE A 104 14.45 -7.67 -6.97
CA ILE A 104 14.24 -6.69 -5.91
C ILE A 104 14.85 -7.18 -4.58
N ILE A 105 14.61 -8.44 -4.21
CA ILE A 105 15.17 -9.04 -2.99
C ILE A 105 16.69 -8.94 -2.97
N GLN A 106 17.35 -9.35 -4.05
CA GLN A 106 18.82 -9.32 -4.14
C GLN A 106 19.36 -7.89 -4.09
N SER A 107 18.70 -6.96 -4.79
CA SER A 107 19.06 -5.53 -4.73
C SER A 107 18.88 -4.94 -3.33
N LEU A 108 17.79 -5.25 -2.63
CA LEU A 108 17.54 -4.76 -1.27
C LEU A 108 18.58 -5.28 -0.28
N VAL A 109 18.93 -6.57 -0.36
CA VAL A 109 19.99 -7.15 0.48
C VAL A 109 21.35 -6.49 0.18
N ALA A 110 21.65 -6.23 -1.09
CA ALA A 110 22.86 -5.52 -1.49
C ALA A 110 22.90 -4.05 -1.00
N ASP A 111 21.72 -3.41 -0.88
CA ASP A 111 21.53 -2.08 -0.30
C ASP A 111 21.36 -2.10 1.24
N GLU A 112 21.78 -3.19 1.90
CA GLU A 112 21.81 -3.36 3.36
C GLU A 112 20.42 -3.33 4.04
N PHE A 113 19.37 -3.79 3.35
CA PHE A 113 18.07 -4.09 3.97
C PHE A 113 17.95 -5.57 4.37
N ASP A 114 17.69 -5.79 5.66
CA ASP A 114 17.39 -7.12 6.21
C ASP A 114 15.95 -7.54 5.88
N MET A 115 15.76 -8.15 4.71
CA MET A 115 14.45 -8.59 4.24
C MET A 115 14.12 -10.02 4.68
N SER A 116 12.89 -10.24 5.16
CA SER A 116 12.32 -11.59 5.22
C SER A 116 11.75 -11.98 3.86
N VAL A 117 12.17 -13.13 3.32
CA VAL A 117 11.73 -13.61 2.00
C VAL A 117 10.65 -14.67 2.16
N CYS A 118 9.48 -14.41 1.58
CA CYS A 118 8.34 -15.31 1.63
C CYS A 118 8.19 -16.02 0.29
N ARG A 119 8.55 -17.30 0.25
CA ARG A 119 8.34 -18.16 -0.94
C ARG A 119 6.92 -18.71 -1.03
N GLU A 120 6.19 -18.61 0.07
CA GLU A 120 4.77 -18.87 0.23
C GLU A 120 4.22 -17.75 1.13
N MET A 121 3.07 -17.19 0.77
CA MET A 121 2.40 -16.10 1.48
C MET A 121 0.94 -16.03 1.00
N LEU A 122 0.07 -15.61 1.89
CA LEU A 122 -1.32 -15.30 1.64
C LEU A 122 -1.50 -13.79 1.44
N PHE A 123 -2.48 -13.40 0.64
CA PHE A 123 -2.91 -12.01 0.53
C PHE A 123 -4.06 -11.77 1.53
N ASP A 124 -3.88 -10.85 2.48
CA ASP A 124 -4.93 -10.45 3.42
C ASP A 124 -5.81 -9.32 2.85
N HIS A 125 -6.82 -8.90 3.61
CA HIS A 125 -7.73 -7.85 3.19
C HIS A 125 -7.03 -6.53 2.85
N ALA A 126 -5.88 -6.22 3.47
CA ALA A 126 -5.18 -4.96 3.26
C ALA A 126 -4.59 -4.88 1.86
N GLY A 127 -4.00 -5.98 1.39
CA GLY A 127 -3.56 -6.06 0.00
C GLY A 127 -4.72 -6.23 -0.99
N ILE A 128 -5.70 -7.08 -0.67
CA ILE A 128 -6.82 -7.42 -1.56
C ILE A 128 -7.72 -6.20 -1.82
N THR A 129 -8.08 -5.46 -0.77
CA THR A 129 -8.97 -4.30 -0.89
C THR A 129 -8.36 -3.24 -1.80
N ALA A 130 -7.05 -3.00 -1.71
CA ALA A 130 -6.35 -2.07 -2.59
C ALA A 130 -6.40 -2.51 -4.06
N LEU A 131 -6.25 -3.81 -4.33
CA LEU A 131 -6.37 -4.38 -5.68
C LEU A 131 -7.81 -4.31 -6.22
N ASP A 132 -8.82 -4.58 -5.39
CA ASP A 132 -10.23 -4.51 -5.79
C ASP A 132 -10.69 -3.09 -6.10
N LEU A 133 -10.15 -2.10 -5.38
CA LEU A 133 -10.38 -0.69 -5.69
C LEU A 133 -9.75 -0.28 -7.04
N LEU A 134 -8.57 -0.81 -7.37
CA LEU A 134 -7.89 -0.54 -8.64
C LEU A 134 -8.53 -1.29 -9.82
N PHE A 135 -8.99 -2.53 -9.60
CA PHE A 135 -9.47 -3.45 -10.62
C PHE A 135 -10.85 -4.02 -10.24
N PRO A 136 -11.94 -3.29 -10.53
CA PRO A 136 -13.28 -3.61 -10.02
C PRO A 136 -13.92 -4.86 -10.64
N ASP A 137 -13.40 -5.39 -11.75
CA ASP A 137 -13.96 -6.55 -12.46
C ASP A 137 -13.56 -7.90 -11.84
N HIS A 138 -13.03 -7.91 -10.61
CA HIS A 138 -12.45 -9.06 -9.87
C HIS A 138 -11.26 -9.77 -10.52
N ASP A 139 -11.08 -9.67 -11.84
CA ASP A 139 -9.89 -10.09 -12.56
C ASP A 139 -8.78 -9.05 -12.41
N VAL A 140 -7.70 -9.43 -11.72
CA VAL A 140 -6.52 -8.56 -11.52
C VAL A 140 -5.57 -8.77 -12.71
N PRO A 141 -5.50 -7.83 -13.67
CA PRO A 141 -4.82 -8.05 -14.94
C PRO A 141 -3.29 -7.98 -14.81
N VAL A 142 -2.80 -7.57 -13.63
CA VAL A 142 -1.38 -7.44 -13.31
C VAL A 142 -0.86 -8.65 -12.56
N THR A 143 0.45 -8.85 -12.61
CA THR A 143 1.14 -9.64 -11.59
C THR A 143 1.37 -8.78 -10.33
N THR A 144 1.56 -9.43 -9.19
CA THR A 144 1.62 -8.79 -7.88
C THR A 144 2.91 -9.17 -7.14
N ILE A 145 3.46 -8.22 -6.40
CA ILE A 145 4.57 -8.44 -5.48
C ILE A 145 4.13 -7.87 -4.12
N PRO A 146 3.70 -8.71 -3.17
CA PRO A 146 3.36 -8.26 -1.83
C PRO A 146 4.65 -7.91 -1.06
N VAL A 147 4.65 -6.75 -0.42
CA VAL A 147 5.71 -6.27 0.47
C VAL A 147 5.05 -5.86 1.78
N VAL A 148 5.34 -6.61 2.83
CA VAL A 148 4.80 -6.35 4.16
C VAL A 148 5.74 -5.42 4.93
N ILE A 149 5.17 -4.36 5.50
CA ILE A 149 5.82 -3.43 6.42
C ILE A 149 5.14 -3.58 7.77
N ASN A 150 5.90 -3.95 8.80
CA ASN A 150 5.35 -4.09 10.15
C ASN A 150 4.88 -2.73 10.69
N ALA A 151 3.57 -2.64 10.95
CA ALA A 151 2.91 -1.53 11.64
C ALA A 151 2.16 -2.00 12.91
N VAL A 152 2.36 -3.26 13.34
CA VAL A 152 1.52 -3.93 14.34
C VAL A 152 2.24 -4.11 15.68
N GLN A 153 3.48 -4.61 15.69
CA GLN A 153 4.21 -4.91 16.93
C GLN A 153 5.60 -4.26 16.95
N PRO A 154 5.95 -3.54 18.02
CA PRO A 154 7.31 -3.05 18.20
C PRO A 154 8.36 -4.17 18.25
N PRO A 155 9.60 -3.92 17.77
CA PRO A 155 10.09 -2.66 17.22
C PRO A 155 9.59 -2.41 15.79
N LEU A 156 9.06 -1.21 15.57
CA LEU A 156 8.54 -0.75 14.28
C LEU A 156 9.64 -0.04 13.49
N PRO A 157 9.67 -0.15 12.15
CA PRO A 157 10.58 0.65 11.33
C PRO A 157 10.27 2.14 11.50
N THR A 158 11.29 2.99 11.39
CA THR A 158 11.09 4.45 11.40
C THR A 158 10.55 4.92 10.05
N ALA A 159 9.87 6.07 10.04
CA ALA A 159 9.41 6.72 8.80
C ALA A 159 10.54 6.91 7.77
N LEU A 160 11.73 7.30 8.22
CA LEU A 160 12.91 7.41 7.36
C LEU A 160 13.34 6.05 6.77
N ARG A 161 13.27 4.95 7.54
CA ARG A 161 13.62 3.61 7.05
C ARG A 161 12.63 3.13 5.99
N CYS A 162 11.34 3.41 6.16
CA CYS A 162 10.30 3.09 5.18
C CYS A 162 10.47 3.90 3.89
N TYR A 163 10.75 5.21 3.98
CA TYR A 163 11.05 6.04 2.81
C TYR A 163 12.28 5.53 2.04
N LYS A 164 13.37 5.20 2.76
CA LYS A 164 14.59 4.62 2.15
C LYS A 164 14.35 3.25 1.53
N LEU A 165 13.51 2.41 2.14
CA LEU A 165 13.10 1.13 1.54
C LEU A 165 12.42 1.38 0.18
N GLY A 166 11.52 2.36 0.13
CA GLY A 166 10.91 2.83 -1.11
C GLY A 166 11.94 3.20 -2.18
N GLN A 167 12.90 4.06 -1.82
CA GLN A 167 13.98 4.46 -2.76
C GLN A 167 14.78 3.25 -3.27
N ALA A 168 15.11 2.31 -2.40
CA ALA A 168 15.83 1.10 -2.77
C ALA A 168 14.99 0.20 -3.70
N ILE A 169 13.68 0.05 -3.45
CA ILE A 169 12.75 -0.62 -4.37
C ILE A 169 12.72 0.09 -5.73
N GLY A 170 12.66 1.42 -5.75
CA GLY A 170 12.67 2.22 -6.99
C GLY A 170 13.92 1.97 -7.83
N LYS A 171 15.10 1.99 -7.20
CA LYS A 171 16.38 1.66 -7.85
C LYS A 171 16.44 0.22 -8.34
N ALA A 172 15.94 -0.72 -7.55
CA ALA A 172 15.87 -2.13 -7.95
C ALA A 172 14.99 -2.31 -9.19
N VAL A 173 13.81 -1.69 -9.23
CA VAL A 173 12.93 -1.72 -10.41
C VAL A 173 13.63 -1.12 -11.63
N ALA A 174 14.27 0.05 -11.49
CA ALA A 174 14.94 0.72 -12.60
C ALA A 174 16.13 -0.08 -13.18
N SER A 175 16.79 -0.89 -12.35
CA SER A 175 17.91 -1.75 -12.77
C SER A 175 17.48 -3.12 -13.31
N PHE A 176 16.19 -3.46 -13.26
CA PHE A 176 15.69 -4.72 -13.80
C PHE A 176 15.73 -4.73 -15.34
N ALA A 177 16.31 -5.77 -15.91
CA ALA A 177 16.52 -5.89 -17.35
C ALA A 177 15.22 -6.05 -18.15
N GLY A 178 14.14 -6.56 -17.53
CA GLY A 178 12.83 -6.70 -18.17
C GLY A 178 12.19 -5.36 -18.54
N ASP A 179 11.15 -5.39 -19.37
CA ASP A 179 10.43 -4.20 -19.83
C ASP A 179 9.05 -4.11 -19.18
N SER A 180 9.02 -3.98 -17.85
CA SER A 180 7.79 -3.96 -17.05
C SER A 180 7.39 -2.55 -16.63
N ARG A 181 6.11 -2.23 -16.77
CA ARG A 181 5.50 -1.03 -16.19
C ARG A 181 5.01 -1.35 -14.79
N VAL A 182 5.62 -0.74 -13.79
CA VAL A 182 5.41 -1.05 -12.38
C VAL A 182 4.56 0.03 -11.73
N LEU A 183 3.45 -0.35 -11.10
CA LEU A 183 2.68 0.49 -10.19
C LEU A 183 3.10 0.18 -8.75
N ILE A 184 3.37 1.21 -7.95
CA ILE A 184 3.62 1.05 -6.51
C ILE A 184 2.33 1.37 -5.76
N VAL A 185 1.89 0.49 -4.87
CA VAL A 185 0.64 0.68 -4.10
C VAL A 185 0.99 0.69 -2.62
N GLY A 186 0.80 1.82 -1.94
CA GLY A 186 0.84 1.96 -0.48
C GLY A 186 -0.57 1.81 0.08
N SER A 187 -0.82 0.68 0.72
CA SER A 187 -2.12 0.34 1.29
C SER A 187 -2.13 0.62 2.80
N GLY A 188 -3.19 1.28 3.28
CA GLY A 188 -3.42 1.57 4.70
C GLY A 188 -3.62 3.05 5.00
N GLY A 189 -3.77 3.35 6.28
CA GLY A 189 -3.95 4.72 6.78
C GLY A 189 -5.33 5.33 6.49
N LEU A 190 -5.53 6.62 6.76
CA LEU A 190 -4.62 7.51 7.48
C LEU A 190 -4.91 7.42 8.99
N SER A 191 -5.25 8.51 9.67
CA SER A 191 -5.47 8.47 11.11
C SER A 191 -6.62 7.54 11.53
N HIS A 192 -6.32 6.66 12.48
CA HIS A 192 -7.29 5.84 13.19
C HIS A 192 -6.67 5.17 14.42
N GLU A 193 -7.55 4.87 15.38
CA GLU A 193 -7.21 4.08 16.55
C GLU A 193 -8.34 3.10 16.86
N LEU A 194 -7.99 1.81 16.95
CA LEU A 194 -8.91 0.71 17.22
C LEU A 194 -8.95 0.32 18.71
N GLY A 195 -7.97 0.77 19.51
CA GLY A 195 -7.92 0.55 20.96
C GLY A 195 -8.79 1.56 21.71
N VAL A 196 -8.31 2.80 21.85
CA VAL A 196 -9.14 3.94 22.28
C VAL A 196 -9.86 4.46 21.05
N PHE A 197 -11.05 3.92 20.79
CA PHE A 197 -11.73 4.04 19.50
C PHE A 197 -11.86 5.48 18.96
N GLY A 198 -11.57 5.63 17.66
CA GLY A 198 -12.13 6.70 16.82
C GLY A 198 -11.31 7.98 16.72
N LYS A 199 -10.02 7.95 17.06
CA LYS A 199 -9.11 9.07 16.80
C LYS A 199 -8.94 9.29 15.29
N ILE A 200 -9.56 10.35 14.79
CA ILE A 200 -9.34 10.87 13.44
C ILE A 200 -8.78 12.28 13.57
N ASN A 201 -7.64 12.53 12.93
CA ASN A 201 -6.95 13.80 12.90
C ASN A 201 -6.82 14.29 11.46
N GLU A 202 -7.93 14.82 10.94
CA GLU A 202 -8.01 15.35 9.58
C GLU A 202 -6.91 16.38 9.24
N PRO A 203 -6.52 17.33 10.12
CA PRO A 203 -5.38 18.20 9.86
C PRO A 203 -4.07 17.46 9.57
N PHE A 204 -3.76 16.41 10.33
CA PHE A 204 -2.55 15.61 10.11
C PHE A 204 -2.66 14.72 8.87
N ASP A 205 -3.85 14.21 8.57
CA ASP A 205 -4.10 13.42 7.37
C ASP A 205 -3.92 14.26 6.10
N ARG A 206 -4.47 15.47 6.07
CA ARG A 206 -4.30 16.42 4.96
C ARG A 206 -2.85 16.88 4.83
N LEU A 207 -2.15 17.11 5.94
CA LEU A 207 -0.72 17.36 5.94
C LEU A 207 0.04 16.19 5.32
N THR A 208 -0.31 14.95 5.68
CA THR A 208 0.33 13.76 5.12
C THR A 208 0.16 13.71 3.60
N MET A 209 -1.07 13.90 3.10
CA MET A 209 -1.34 13.96 1.66
C MET A 209 -0.54 15.08 0.95
N ASP A 210 -0.53 16.29 1.52
CA ASP A 210 0.27 17.42 0.98
C ASP A 210 1.77 17.09 0.92
N ARG A 211 2.31 16.49 1.97
CA ARG A 211 3.74 16.16 2.03
C ARG A 211 4.11 15.00 1.13
N ILE A 212 3.21 14.04 0.91
CA ILE A 212 3.44 12.98 -0.10
C ILE A 212 3.64 13.59 -1.49
N GLU A 213 2.91 14.63 -1.85
CA GLU A 213 3.12 15.34 -3.12
C GLU A 213 4.41 16.17 -3.11
N HIS A 214 4.56 17.06 -2.13
CA HIS A 214 5.50 18.18 -2.22
C HIS A 214 6.83 17.98 -1.46
N ASP A 215 6.80 17.31 -0.31
CA ASP A 215 7.96 17.22 0.61
C ASP A 215 7.89 15.96 1.48
N PRO A 216 8.08 14.76 0.89
CA PRO A 216 7.90 13.51 1.62
C PRO A 216 8.98 13.31 2.69
N ILE A 217 10.14 13.97 2.56
CA ILE A 217 11.20 13.88 3.56
C ILE A 217 10.79 14.56 4.87
N ALA A 218 9.90 15.55 4.85
CA ALA A 218 9.36 16.16 6.07
C ALA A 218 8.63 15.14 6.97
N LEU A 219 7.89 14.21 6.37
CA LEU A 219 7.18 13.15 7.12
C LEU A 219 8.15 12.17 7.79
N THR A 220 9.37 12.02 7.27
CA THR A 220 10.37 11.12 7.87
C THR A 220 10.95 11.61 9.20
N ARG A 221 10.64 12.86 9.59
CA ARG A 221 11.11 13.48 10.81
C ARG A 221 10.26 13.14 12.03
N TYR A 222 9.03 12.65 11.83
CA TYR A 222 8.22 12.17 12.92
C TYR A 222 8.74 10.81 13.40
N SER A 223 8.87 10.68 14.71
CA SER A 223 9.04 9.41 15.39
C SER A 223 7.74 8.60 15.35
N ASN A 224 7.84 7.30 15.61
CA ASN A 224 6.65 6.43 15.67
C ASN A 224 5.70 6.88 16.78
N ASP A 225 6.21 7.30 17.94
CA ASP A 225 5.40 7.80 19.05
C ASP A 225 4.66 9.09 18.69
N GLU A 226 5.32 10.04 18.00
CA GLU A 226 4.65 11.25 17.51
C GLU A 226 3.56 10.94 16.48
N ILE A 227 3.79 9.95 15.61
CA ILE A 227 2.75 9.49 14.67
C ILE A 227 1.58 8.87 15.43
N VAL A 228 1.82 8.05 16.46
CA VAL A 228 0.75 7.49 17.29
C VAL A 228 -0.02 8.61 18.00
N ASP A 229 0.67 9.62 18.54
CA ASP A 229 0.07 10.78 19.19
C ASP A 229 -0.72 11.68 18.23
N LEU A 230 -0.38 11.72 16.94
CA LEU A 230 -1.09 12.51 15.95
C LEU A 230 -2.21 11.73 15.26
N ALA A 231 -1.94 10.50 14.85
CA ALA A 231 -2.76 9.70 13.93
C ALA A 231 -3.40 8.47 14.58
N GLY A 232 -3.09 8.16 15.84
CA GLY A 232 -3.54 6.92 16.51
C GLY A 232 -2.63 5.74 16.22
N ALA A 233 -2.75 4.68 17.02
CA ALA A 233 -1.84 3.53 16.97
C ALA A 233 -1.77 2.88 15.57
N GLN A 234 -2.92 2.70 14.92
CA GLN A 234 -2.99 2.13 13.58
C GLN A 234 -2.72 3.18 12.47
N GLY A 235 -2.65 4.47 12.81
CA GLY A 235 -2.19 5.52 11.89
C GLY A 235 -0.75 5.31 11.39
N LEU A 236 0.04 4.44 12.05
CA LEU A 236 1.35 3.99 11.59
C LEU A 236 1.33 3.28 10.23
N GLU A 237 0.16 2.88 9.72
CA GLU A 237 0.04 2.39 8.35
C GLU A 237 0.47 3.43 7.29
N LEU A 238 0.58 4.72 7.63
CA LEU A 238 1.15 5.75 6.74
C LEU A 238 2.58 5.43 6.26
N MET A 239 3.28 4.52 6.95
CA MET A 239 4.59 4.03 6.53
C MET A 239 4.58 3.42 5.13
N THR A 240 3.47 2.79 4.72
CA THR A 240 3.32 2.20 3.38
C THR A 240 3.21 3.29 2.31
N TRP A 241 2.57 4.42 2.63
CA TRP A 241 2.52 5.60 1.76
C TRP A 241 3.90 6.23 1.61
N LEU A 242 4.70 6.29 2.67
CA LEU A 242 6.08 6.77 2.60
C LEU A 242 6.98 5.88 1.76
N ALA A 243 6.87 4.55 1.91
CA ALA A 243 7.60 3.61 1.07
C ALA A 243 7.16 3.73 -0.40
N MET A 244 5.85 3.87 -0.66
CA MET A 244 5.33 4.12 -2.01
C MET A 244 5.93 5.39 -2.61
N ARG A 245 5.90 6.49 -1.85
CA ARG A 245 6.41 7.77 -2.30
C ARG A 245 7.93 7.79 -2.48
N GLY A 246 8.68 7.05 -1.67
CA GLY A 246 10.12 6.87 -1.82
C GLY A 246 10.50 6.14 -3.10
N ALA A 247 9.65 5.21 -3.58
CA ALA A 247 9.90 4.47 -4.82
C ALA A 247 9.63 5.32 -6.08
N VAL A 248 8.71 6.27 -6.02
CA VAL A 248 8.42 7.21 -7.12
C VAL A 248 9.34 8.44 -7.00
N GLU A 249 10.61 8.32 -7.36
CA GLU A 249 11.58 9.41 -7.19
C GLU A 249 11.24 10.68 -8.01
N GLY A 250 11.74 11.83 -7.54
CA GLY A 250 11.59 13.12 -8.21
C GLY A 250 10.24 13.82 -7.98
N PRO A 251 9.97 14.91 -8.71
CA PRO A 251 8.68 15.59 -8.69
C PRO A 251 7.57 14.70 -9.26
N VAL A 252 6.36 14.87 -8.74
CA VAL A 252 5.19 14.07 -9.13
C VAL A 252 4.01 14.98 -9.45
N ASN A 253 3.09 14.50 -10.29
CA ASN A 253 1.78 15.11 -10.49
C ASN A 253 0.72 14.25 -9.77
N VAL A 254 -0.15 14.90 -8.98
CA VAL A 254 -1.37 14.24 -8.47
C VAL A 254 -2.38 14.12 -9.60
N ILE A 255 -2.65 12.88 -10.01
CA ILE A 255 -3.63 12.55 -11.06
C ILE A 255 -5.06 12.66 -10.50
N ASN A 256 -5.25 12.11 -9.30
CA ASN A 256 -6.48 12.28 -8.55
C ASN A 256 -6.22 12.02 -7.07
N SER A 257 -7.01 12.64 -6.20
CA SER A 257 -6.97 12.37 -4.77
C SER A 257 -8.34 12.60 -4.12
N VAL A 258 -8.57 11.93 -3.00
CA VAL A 258 -9.75 12.13 -2.15
C VAL A 258 -9.36 11.90 -0.69
N TYR A 259 -9.98 12.68 0.19
CA TYR A 259 -10.02 12.43 1.61
C TYR A 259 -11.48 12.41 2.05
N HIS A 260 -11.87 11.38 2.79
CA HIS A 260 -13.21 11.21 3.36
C HIS A 260 -13.10 10.65 4.77
N ALA A 261 -13.70 11.34 5.74
CA ALA A 261 -13.76 10.85 7.11
C ALA A 261 -15.17 11.05 7.68
N PRO A 262 -15.71 10.06 8.42
CA PRO A 262 -15.11 8.75 8.67
C PRO A 262 -15.38 7.75 7.53
N ILE A 263 -14.43 6.85 7.25
CA ILE A 263 -14.72 5.52 6.70
C ILE A 263 -14.57 4.52 7.85
N SER A 264 -15.69 4.04 8.39
CA SER A 264 -15.71 3.33 9.68
C SER A 264 -15.12 4.17 10.83
N HIS A 265 -13.86 3.93 11.20
CA HIS A 265 -13.15 4.64 12.27
C HIS A 265 -11.89 5.36 11.76
N THR A 266 -11.76 5.50 10.44
CA THR A 266 -10.54 5.93 9.78
C THR A 266 -10.73 7.19 8.96
N GLY A 267 -9.73 8.06 8.97
CA GLY A 267 -9.51 9.09 7.95
C GLY A 267 -9.18 8.43 6.62
N GLY A 268 -10.22 8.13 5.83
CA GLY A 268 -10.09 7.42 4.56
C GLY A 268 -9.50 8.31 3.48
N ALA A 269 -8.50 7.83 2.74
CA ALA A 269 -7.87 8.60 1.68
C ALA A 269 -7.47 7.73 0.50
N MET A 270 -7.42 8.35 -0.68
CA MET A 270 -6.75 7.81 -1.86
C MET A 270 -5.99 8.94 -2.55
N MET A 271 -4.79 8.65 -3.05
CA MET A 271 -3.99 9.56 -3.85
C MET A 271 -3.24 8.78 -4.93
N LEU A 272 -3.53 9.07 -6.20
CA LEU A 272 -2.77 8.57 -7.34
C LEU A 272 -1.78 9.65 -7.81
N ILE A 273 -0.50 9.32 -7.80
CA ILE A 273 0.60 10.14 -8.30
C ILE A 273 1.26 9.49 -9.52
N ALA A 274 1.78 10.32 -10.41
CA ALA A 274 2.64 9.90 -11.51
C ALA A 274 3.93 10.73 -11.50
N PRO A 275 5.09 10.18 -11.92
CA PRO A 275 6.29 10.99 -12.15
C PRO A 275 5.96 12.19 -13.03
N ALA A 276 6.45 13.38 -12.66
CA ALA A 276 6.36 14.54 -13.54
C ALA A 276 7.19 14.27 -14.80
N ALA A 277 6.69 14.68 -15.97
CA ALA A 277 7.51 14.65 -17.17
C ALA A 277 8.69 15.61 -17.00
N GLU A 278 9.89 15.16 -17.39
CA GLU A 278 11.08 16.02 -17.48
C GLU A 278 10.90 17.15 -18.50
#